data_AF-A0A483AAH4-F1
#
_entry.id   AF-A0A483AAH4-F1
#
_cell.length_a   1.000
_cell.length_b   1.000
_cell.length_c   1.000
_cell.angle_alpha   90.00
_cell.angle_beta   90.00
_cell.angle_gamma   90.00
#
_symmetry.space_group_name_H-M   'P 1'
#
loop_
_entity.id
_entity.type
_entity.pdbx_description
1 polymer ?
#
loop_
_entity_poly.entity_id
_entity_poly.type
_entity_poly.pdbx_seq_one_letter_code
_entity_poly.pdbx_strand_id
1 'polypeptide(L)'
;MPIMELSPTYQKIQDLKQRLNALSIYISLDEKQNRLEEVLLEMENPDIRSNPAVAQALGKEKSTLESICQIFNQANAILEDATELLDMAQSENDEGTANSVITDLDNTEVAIAKLEFQRMFSGELDANSAYLDIQSGSGGTEAQDWGRDGIAYVFTLGRKTQLQG
;
A
#
# COMPACT_ATOMS: atom_id res chain seq x y z
N MET A 1 -10.65 -20.08 28.39
CA MET A 1 -9.97 -18.90 27.83
C MET A 1 -10.74 -18.50 26.58
N PRO A 2 -11.09 -17.22 26.39
CA PRO A 2 -11.70 -16.78 25.14
C PRO A 2 -10.70 -17.01 24.00
N ILE A 3 -11.20 -17.50 22.87
CA ILE A 3 -10.39 -17.70 21.66
C ILE A 3 -10.25 -16.33 20.98
N MET A 4 -9.06 -16.00 20.51
CA MET A 4 -8.81 -14.76 19.77
C MET A 4 -9.60 -14.77 18.45
N GLU A 5 -10.49 -13.79 18.26
CA GLU A 5 -11.33 -13.65 17.07
C GLU A 5 -10.57 -12.89 15.96
N LEU A 6 -9.93 -13.65 15.05
CA LEU A 6 -9.10 -13.11 13.97
C LEU A 6 -9.77 -13.16 12.58
N SER A 7 -11.03 -13.62 12.50
CA SER A 7 -11.76 -13.73 11.23
C SER A 7 -11.75 -12.43 10.38
N PRO A 8 -11.95 -11.23 10.96
CA PRO A 8 -11.86 -9.98 10.19
C PRO A 8 -10.46 -9.74 9.62
N THR A 9 -9.41 -10.12 10.35
CA THR A 9 -8.00 -9.94 9.94
C THR A 9 -7.68 -10.83 8.74
N TYR A 10 -8.14 -12.09 8.72
CA TYR A 10 -7.99 -12.97 7.55
C TYR A 10 -8.72 -12.43 6.32
N GLN A 11 -9.92 -11.86 6.48
CA GLN A 11 -10.64 -11.22 5.37
C GLN A 11 -9.88 -10.02 4.82
N LYS A 12 -9.30 -9.20 5.71
CA LYS A 12 -8.45 -8.06 5.33
C LYS A 12 -7.25 -8.49 4.49
N ILE A 13 -6.55 -9.57 4.88
CA ILE A 13 -5.42 -10.10 4.10
C ILE A 13 -5.86 -10.45 2.67
N GLN A 14 -7.02 -11.09 2.50
CA GLN A 14 -7.53 -11.46 1.18
C GLN A 14 -7.89 -10.24 0.33
N ASP A 15 -8.55 -9.24 0.93
CA ASP A 15 -8.86 -7.97 0.25
C ASP A 15 -7.58 -7.26 -0.24
N LEU A 16 -6.59 -7.11 0.63
CA LEU A 16 -5.32 -6.46 0.31
C LEU A 16 -4.55 -7.22 -0.79
N LYS A 17 -4.55 -8.55 -0.77
CA LYS A 17 -3.96 -9.37 -1.85
C LYS A 17 -4.65 -9.12 -3.19
N GLN A 18 -5.98 -9.07 -3.21
CA GLN A 18 -6.73 -8.79 -4.44
C GLN A 18 -6.45 -7.40 -4.99
N ARG A 19 -6.42 -6.38 -4.13
CA ARG A 19 -6.11 -5.00 -4.52
C ARG A 19 -4.68 -4.85 -5.02
N LEU A 20 -3.70 -5.44 -4.33
CA LEU A 20 -2.30 -5.41 -4.75
C LEU A 20 -2.09 -6.09 -6.10
N ASN A 21 -2.75 -7.22 -6.34
CA ASN A 21 -2.70 -7.94 -7.63
C ASN A 21 -3.33 -7.10 -8.76
N ALA A 22 -4.50 -6.51 -8.53
CA ALA A 22 -5.13 -5.65 -9.54
C ALA A 22 -4.23 -4.44 -9.90
N LEU A 23 -3.53 -3.88 -8.92
CA LEU A 23 -2.56 -2.81 -9.14
C LEU A 23 -1.36 -3.30 -9.95
N SER A 24 -0.78 -4.47 -9.62
CA SER A 24 0.42 -4.97 -10.30
C SER A 24 0.16 -5.19 -11.79
N ILE A 25 -1.02 -5.70 -12.15
CA ILE A 25 -1.45 -5.86 -13.54
C ILE A 25 -1.60 -4.48 -14.22
N TYR A 26 -2.29 -3.54 -13.57
CA TYR A 26 -2.55 -2.22 -14.16
C TYR A 26 -1.26 -1.44 -14.48
N ILE A 27 -0.27 -1.49 -13.58
CA ILE A 27 0.99 -0.77 -13.79
C ILE A 27 1.99 -1.55 -14.64
N SER A 28 1.66 -2.75 -15.11
CA SER A 28 2.60 -3.69 -15.73
C SER A 28 3.84 -3.89 -14.86
N LEU A 29 3.66 -4.34 -13.62
CA LEU A 29 4.76 -4.52 -12.67
C LEU A 29 5.86 -5.41 -13.23
N ASP A 30 5.50 -6.52 -13.90
CA ASP A 30 6.46 -7.43 -14.54
C ASP A 30 7.35 -6.72 -15.57
N GLU A 31 6.76 -5.83 -16.39
CA GLU A 31 7.53 -5.04 -17.37
C GLU A 31 8.49 -4.08 -16.68
N LYS A 32 8.08 -3.48 -15.55
CA LYS A 32 8.93 -2.58 -14.75
C LYS A 32 10.07 -3.30 -14.06
N GLN A 33 9.82 -4.51 -13.58
CA GLN A 33 10.86 -5.37 -13.00
C GLN A 33 11.88 -5.76 -14.08
N ASN A 34 11.42 -6.22 -15.25
CA ASN A 34 12.31 -6.52 -16.37
C ASN A 34 13.12 -5.29 -16.79
N ARG A 35 12.49 -4.11 -16.90
CA ARG A 35 13.19 -2.87 -17.24
C ARG A 35 14.21 -2.48 -16.16
N LEU A 36 13.92 -2.71 -14.88
CA LEU A 36 14.87 -2.45 -13.80
C LEU A 36 16.11 -3.33 -13.94
N GLU A 37 15.95 -4.62 -14.27
CA GLU A 37 17.06 -5.54 -14.53
C GLU A 37 17.90 -5.08 -15.73
N GLU A 38 17.27 -4.69 -16.84
CA GLU A 38 17.95 -4.12 -18.00
C GLU A 38 18.77 -2.87 -17.64
N VAL A 39 18.15 -1.92 -16.93
CA VAL A 39 18.83 -0.68 -16.50
C VAL A 39 20.04 -1.00 -15.61
N LEU A 40 19.92 -1.96 -14.69
CA LEU A 40 21.03 -2.39 -13.84
C LEU A 40 22.19 -2.94 -14.68
N LEU A 41 21.90 -3.78 -15.68
CA LEU A 41 22.90 -4.31 -16.61
C LEU A 41 23.53 -3.22 -17.48
N GLU A 42 22.74 -2.29 -18.02
CA GLU A 42 23.24 -1.15 -18.80
C GLU A 42 24.20 -0.28 -17.97
N MET A 43 23.90 -0.10 -16.68
CA MET A 43 24.75 0.66 -15.75
C MET A 43 26.06 -0.04 -15.38
N GLU A 44 26.21 -1.34 -15.66
CA GLU A 44 27.48 -2.05 -15.49
C GLU A 44 28.44 -1.78 -16.67
N ASN A 45 27.92 -1.40 -17.84
CA ASN A 45 28.70 -1.15 -19.03
C ASN A 45 29.66 0.07 -18.86
N PRO A 46 30.99 -0.12 -19.01
CA PRO A 46 31.98 0.95 -18.91
C PRO A 46 31.74 2.12 -19.88
N ASP A 47 31.25 1.84 -21.10
CA ASP A 47 31.00 2.86 -22.10
C ASP A 47 29.84 3.78 -21.69
N ILE A 48 28.80 3.21 -21.06
CA ILE A 48 27.67 3.95 -20.50
C ILE A 48 28.10 4.76 -19.27
N ARG A 49 28.88 4.15 -18.37
CA ARG A 49 29.42 4.83 -17.18
C ARG A 49 30.31 6.02 -17.53
N SER A 50 31.03 5.93 -18.64
CA SER A 50 31.90 7.01 -19.13
C SER A 50 31.12 8.20 -19.70
N ASN A 51 29.81 8.05 -19.97
CA ASN A 51 28.93 9.11 -20.43
C ASN A 51 28.04 9.64 -19.28
N PRO A 52 28.36 10.81 -18.70
CA PRO A 52 27.66 11.32 -17.52
C PRO A 52 26.17 11.58 -17.75
N ALA A 53 25.77 12.02 -18.94
CA ALA A 53 24.38 12.33 -19.25
C ALA A 53 23.51 11.06 -19.29
N VAL A 54 24.03 9.99 -19.91
CA VAL A 54 23.32 8.70 -19.99
C VAL A 54 23.28 8.03 -18.62
N ALA A 55 24.40 8.01 -17.89
CA ALA A 55 24.45 7.45 -16.54
C ALA A 55 23.49 8.16 -15.58
N GLN A 56 23.34 9.49 -15.68
CA GLN A 56 22.39 10.24 -14.86
C GLN A 56 20.94 9.92 -15.22
N ALA A 57 20.61 9.77 -16.51
CA ALA A 57 19.27 9.42 -16.95
C ALA A 57 18.87 8.03 -16.45
N LEU A 58 19.74 7.03 -16.64
CA LEU A 58 19.54 5.66 -16.15
C LEU A 58 19.46 5.60 -14.62
N GLY A 59 20.26 6.39 -13.90
CA GLY A 59 20.18 6.47 -12.44
C GLY A 59 18.81 6.98 -11.93
N LYS A 60 18.20 7.95 -12.62
CA LYS A 60 16.85 8.44 -12.29
C LYS A 60 15.78 7.40 -12.61
N GLU A 61 15.89 6.76 -13.78
CA GLU A 61 14.99 5.69 -14.19
C GLU A 61 15.03 4.52 -13.20
N LYS A 62 16.24 4.04 -12.87
CA LYS A 62 16.47 3.03 -11.84
C LYS A 62 15.77 3.40 -10.54
N SER A 63 16.02 4.59 -10.01
CA SER A 63 15.46 5.00 -8.71
C SER A 63 13.93 4.99 -8.71
N THR A 64 13.31 5.34 -9.84
CA THR A 64 11.85 5.32 -9.98
C THR A 64 11.32 3.89 -10.04
N LEU A 65 11.92 3.05 -10.88
CA LEU A 65 11.52 1.64 -11.03
C LEU A 65 11.74 0.85 -9.73
N GLU A 66 12.88 1.05 -9.08
CA GLU A 66 13.25 0.40 -7.82
C GLU A 66 12.27 0.79 -6.70
N SER A 67 11.91 2.08 -6.59
CA SER A 67 10.93 2.52 -5.59
C SER A 67 9.58 1.85 -5.80
N ILE A 68 9.11 1.70 -7.04
CA ILE A 68 7.84 1.04 -7.34
C ILE A 68 7.94 -0.45 -6.97
N CYS A 69 8.95 -1.15 -7.48
CA CYS A 69 9.13 -2.58 -7.23
C CYS A 69 9.28 -2.91 -5.74
N GLN A 70 10.00 -2.08 -4.99
CA GLN A 70 10.18 -2.28 -3.54
C GLN A 70 8.87 -2.19 -2.76
N ILE A 71 7.98 -1.25 -3.10
CA ILE A 71 6.68 -1.13 -2.42
C ILE A 71 5.86 -2.41 -2.62
N PHE A 72 5.79 -2.92 -3.86
CA PHE A 72 5.06 -4.16 -4.15
C PHE A 72 5.68 -5.37 -3.46
N ASN A 73 7.01 -5.49 -3.48
CA ASN A 73 7.70 -6.60 -2.84
C ASN A 73 7.48 -6.62 -1.32
N GLN A 74 7.55 -5.46 -0.66
CA GLN A 74 7.29 -5.34 0.78
C GLN A 74 5.84 -5.68 1.12
N ALA A 75 4.87 -5.11 0.39
CA ALA A 75 3.46 -5.40 0.60
C ALA A 75 3.15 -6.89 0.39
N ASN A 76 3.72 -7.51 -0.64
CA ASN A 76 3.48 -8.92 -0.92
C ASN A 76 4.08 -9.83 0.16
N ALA A 77 5.31 -9.55 0.61
CA ALA A 77 5.96 -10.31 1.68
C ALA A 77 5.13 -10.27 2.98
N ILE A 78 4.68 -9.08 3.40
CA ILE A 78 3.82 -8.93 4.59
C ILE A 78 2.54 -9.75 4.44
N LEU A 79 1.88 -9.68 3.27
CA LEU A 79 0.61 -10.37 3.05
C LEU A 79 0.77 -11.90 2.93
N GLU A 80 1.91 -12.39 2.44
CA GLU A 80 2.24 -13.81 2.40
C GLU A 80 2.46 -14.37 3.81
N ASP A 81 3.25 -13.68 4.63
CA ASP A 81 3.61 -14.12 5.98
C ASP A 81 2.47 -13.93 7.00
N ALA A 82 1.63 -12.92 6.81
CA ALA A 82 0.60 -12.53 7.80
C ALA A 82 -0.36 -13.67 8.18
N THR A 83 -0.70 -14.57 7.26
CA THR A 83 -1.62 -15.68 7.57
C THR A 83 -0.95 -16.69 8.52
N GLU A 84 0.29 -17.08 8.21
CA GLU A 84 1.05 -18.04 9.02
C GLU A 84 1.34 -17.47 10.42
N LEU A 85 1.73 -16.19 10.49
CA LEU A 85 1.98 -15.51 11.76
C LEU A 85 0.72 -15.42 12.63
N LEU A 86 -0.46 -15.18 12.05
CA LEU A 86 -1.72 -15.16 12.78
C LEU A 86 -2.13 -16.56 13.27
N ASP A 87 -1.90 -17.59 12.46
CA ASP A 87 -2.19 -18.99 12.85
C ASP A 87 -1.31 -19.42 14.04
N MET A 88 -0.03 -19.05 14.02
CA MET A 88 0.89 -19.24 15.14
C MET A 88 0.43 -18.46 16.39
N ALA A 89 0.14 -17.17 16.23
CA ALA A 89 -0.32 -16.32 17.32
C ALA A 89 -1.62 -16.83 17.96
N GLN A 90 -2.57 -17.32 17.16
CA GLN A 90 -3.80 -17.91 17.66
C GLN A 90 -3.54 -19.22 18.42
N SER A 91 -2.66 -20.08 17.90
CA SER A 91 -2.32 -21.37 18.50
C SER A 91 -1.59 -21.21 19.84
N GLU A 92 -0.75 -20.19 19.96
CA GLU A 92 0.03 -19.88 21.16
C GLU A 92 -0.71 -18.91 22.10
N ASN A 93 -1.87 -18.40 21.69
CA ASN A 93 -2.62 -17.34 22.37
C ASN A 93 -1.74 -16.09 22.65
N ASP A 94 -0.89 -15.74 21.68
CA ASP A 94 0.02 -14.60 21.69
C ASP A 94 -0.61 -13.37 21.04
N GLU A 95 -1.30 -12.58 21.87
CA GLU A 95 -1.91 -11.31 21.44
C GLU A 95 -0.87 -10.29 20.96
N GLY A 96 0.37 -10.35 21.43
CA GLY A 96 1.43 -9.43 21.03
C GLY A 96 1.80 -9.60 19.56
N THR A 97 2.03 -10.85 19.14
CA THR A 97 2.31 -11.19 17.74
C THR A 97 1.11 -10.87 16.85
N ALA A 98 -0.11 -11.20 17.27
CA ALA A 98 -1.31 -10.87 16.50
C ALA A 98 -1.47 -9.36 16.27
N ASN A 99 -1.24 -8.54 17.30
CA ASN A 99 -1.30 -7.08 17.20
C ASN A 99 -0.20 -6.50 16.30
N SER A 100 1.00 -7.11 16.29
CA SER A 100 2.07 -6.74 15.36
C SER A 100 1.65 -6.96 13.91
N VAL A 101 1.09 -8.13 13.60
CA VAL A 101 0.60 -8.44 12.24
C VAL A 101 -0.52 -7.48 11.83
N ILE A 102 -1.46 -7.18 12.72
CA ILE A 102 -2.53 -6.20 12.44
C ILE A 102 -1.92 -4.83 12.09
N THR A 103 -0.91 -4.39 12.82
CA THR A 103 -0.21 -3.13 12.55
C THR A 103 0.47 -3.13 11.19
N ASP A 104 1.12 -4.24 10.82
CA ASP A 104 1.77 -4.39 9.51
C ASP A 104 0.74 -4.39 8.36
N LEU A 105 -0.43 -4.99 8.58
CA LEU A 105 -1.54 -4.96 7.63
C LEU A 105 -2.13 -3.56 7.46
N ASP A 106 -2.26 -2.79 8.53
CA ASP A 106 -2.71 -1.39 8.48
C ASP A 106 -1.72 -0.52 7.68
N ASN A 107 -0.42 -0.68 7.93
CA ASN A 107 0.63 0.02 7.18
C ASN A 107 0.62 -0.37 5.69
N THR A 108 0.43 -1.66 5.40
CA THR A 108 0.35 -2.18 4.04
C THR A 108 -0.88 -1.63 3.31
N GLU A 109 -2.02 -1.55 3.98
CA GLU A 109 -3.23 -0.94 3.42
C GLU A 109 -3.01 0.52 3.05
N VAL A 110 -2.35 1.30 3.91
CA VAL A 110 -2.00 2.71 3.61
C VAL A 110 -1.08 2.80 2.39
N ALA A 111 -0.12 1.89 2.24
CA ALA A 111 0.77 1.86 1.08
C ALA A 111 0.02 1.53 -0.22
N ILE A 112 -0.87 0.53 -0.19
CA ILE A 112 -1.73 0.14 -1.31
C ILE A 112 -2.64 1.31 -1.70
N ALA A 113 -3.30 1.97 -0.73
CA ALA A 113 -4.17 3.11 -1.00
C ALA A 113 -3.43 4.30 -1.65
N LYS A 114 -2.16 4.54 -1.29
CA LYS A 114 -1.33 5.56 -1.94
C LYS A 114 -1.06 5.23 -3.41
N LEU A 115 -0.79 3.96 -3.73
CA LEU A 115 -0.61 3.51 -5.13
C LEU A 115 -1.92 3.63 -5.93
N GLU A 116 -3.05 3.26 -5.33
CA GLU A 116 -4.38 3.44 -5.93
C GLU A 116 -4.67 4.91 -6.22
N PHE A 117 -4.29 5.80 -5.32
CA PHE A 117 -4.43 7.24 -5.52
C PHE A 117 -3.56 7.73 -6.68
N GLN A 118 -2.27 7.38 -6.73
CA GLN A 118 -1.38 7.75 -7.84
C GLN A 118 -1.91 7.25 -9.19
N ARG A 119 -2.55 6.08 -9.22
CA ARG A 119 -3.27 5.57 -10.38
C ARG A 119 -4.40 6.51 -10.83
N MET A 120 -5.23 7.02 -9.91
CA MET A 120 -6.34 7.92 -10.28
C MET A 120 -5.85 9.20 -10.98
N PHE A 121 -4.69 9.74 -10.61
CA PHE A 121 -4.14 10.98 -11.20
C PHE A 121 -3.27 10.77 -12.46
N SER A 122 -2.98 9.53 -12.85
CA SER A 122 -2.18 9.24 -14.06
C SER A 122 -3.02 9.01 -15.32
N GLY A 123 -4.35 9.03 -15.22
CA GLY A 123 -5.26 9.02 -16.36
C GLY A 123 -5.47 10.43 -16.95
N GLU A 124 -5.42 10.53 -18.28
CA GLU A 124 -5.49 11.77 -19.08
C GLU A 124 -6.81 12.59 -18.95
N LEU A 125 -7.75 12.18 -18.08
CA LEU A 125 -9.08 12.79 -17.91
C LEU A 125 -9.65 12.62 -16.49
N ASP A 126 -9.03 13.17 -15.44
CA ASP A 126 -9.81 13.41 -14.21
C ASP A 126 -9.55 14.77 -13.55
N ALA A 127 -10.15 15.79 -14.17
CA ALA A 127 -10.34 17.11 -13.58
C ALA A 127 -11.55 17.16 -12.62
N ASN A 128 -12.12 16.01 -12.21
CA ASN A 128 -13.17 15.96 -11.19
C ASN A 128 -12.63 15.29 -9.93
N SER A 129 -12.02 16.10 -9.06
CA SER A 129 -11.49 15.70 -7.77
C SER A 129 -12.48 14.86 -6.96
N ALA A 130 -12.30 13.54 -6.95
CA ALA A 130 -12.87 12.66 -5.95
C ALA A 130 -11.87 12.54 -4.80
N TYR A 131 -12.09 13.31 -3.74
CA TYR A 131 -11.37 13.15 -2.48
C TYR A 131 -11.89 11.90 -1.77
N LEU A 132 -11.01 10.91 -1.57
CA LEU A 132 -11.26 9.74 -0.74
C LEU A 132 -10.61 10.00 0.63
N ASP A 133 -11.43 10.09 1.67
CA ASP A 133 -10.98 10.24 3.05
C ASP A 133 -11.05 8.86 3.74
N ILE A 134 -9.90 8.36 4.19
CA ILE A 134 -9.77 7.03 4.80
C ILE A 134 -10.22 7.15 6.25
N GLN A 135 -11.27 6.40 6.59
CA GLN A 135 -11.93 6.52 7.87
C GLN A 135 -12.02 5.16 8.63
N SER A 136 -11.05 4.89 9.52
CA SER A 136 -10.92 3.72 10.43
C SER A 136 -11.78 3.81 11.71
N GLY A 137 -13.09 3.54 11.65
CA GLY A 137 -13.91 3.23 12.84
C GLY A 137 -14.07 1.72 13.02
N SER A 138 -13.99 1.06 14.19
CA SER A 138 -14.29 1.50 15.56
C SER A 138 -13.90 0.44 16.63
N GLY A 139 -13.28 0.87 17.75
CA GLY A 139 -13.40 0.28 19.12
C GLY A 139 -12.27 -0.66 19.60
N GLY A 140 -11.55 -0.45 20.71
CA GLY A 140 -11.66 0.57 21.76
C GLY A 140 -10.49 0.55 22.78
N THR A 141 -10.31 1.71 23.44
CA THR A 141 -9.78 1.92 24.81
C THR A 141 -8.47 1.23 25.23
N GLU A 142 -7.34 1.74 24.73
CA GLU A 142 -6.22 2.20 25.56
C GLU A 142 -5.28 3.02 24.67
N ALA A 143 -5.71 4.27 24.44
CA ALA A 143 -4.89 5.29 23.83
C ALA A 143 -3.69 5.58 24.75
N GLN A 144 -2.53 5.00 24.42
CA GLN A 144 -1.23 5.52 24.85
C GLN A 144 -0.44 5.99 23.63
N ASP A 145 -0.96 7.10 23.11
CA ASP A 145 -0.21 8.35 22.94
C ASP A 145 1.10 8.30 22.14
N TRP A 146 1.05 7.95 20.85
CA TRP A 146 1.87 8.59 19.81
C TRP A 146 1.07 8.88 18.52
N GLY A 147 -0.14 9.46 18.67
CA GLY A 147 -1.04 9.74 17.55
C GLY A 147 -1.64 11.14 17.61
N ARG A 148 -0.81 12.17 17.43
CA ARG A 148 -1.25 13.43 16.79
C ARG A 148 -1.10 13.17 15.30
N ASP A 149 -2.13 12.97 14.49
CA ASP A 149 -3.37 13.71 14.40
C ASP A 149 -4.59 12.79 14.27
N GLY A 150 -5.68 13.20 14.92
CA GLY A 150 -6.88 12.40 15.10
C GLY A 150 -7.78 12.32 13.88
N ILE A 151 -8.54 11.23 13.79
CA ILE A 151 -9.71 11.14 12.94
C ILE A 151 -10.83 10.45 13.74
N ALA A 152 -11.92 11.20 13.93
CA ALA A 152 -13.20 10.74 14.46
C ALA A 152 -14.24 10.70 13.33
N TYR A 153 -15.14 9.72 13.39
CA TYR A 153 -15.97 9.25 12.28
C TYR A 153 -17.44 9.66 12.42
N VAL A 154 -17.95 10.61 11.63
CA VAL A 154 -19.41 10.92 11.53
C VAL A 154 -19.77 11.40 10.11
N PHE A 155 -20.71 10.70 9.46
CA PHE A 155 -21.26 11.03 8.14
C PHE A 155 -22.47 11.96 8.24
N THR A 156 -22.54 13.05 7.46
CA THR A 156 -23.81 13.71 7.15
C THR A 156 -23.79 14.28 5.73
N LEU A 157 -24.64 13.75 4.85
CA LEU A 157 -24.79 14.17 3.45
C LEU A 157 -25.69 15.41 3.35
N GLY A 158 -25.17 16.53 2.86
CA GLY A 158 -25.94 17.73 2.53
C GLY A 158 -25.87 18.08 1.05
N ARG A 159 -26.90 17.74 0.27
CA ARG A 159 -27.11 18.31 -1.09
C ARG A 159 -27.75 19.69 -0.95
N LYS A 160 -27.11 20.76 -1.44
CA LYS A 160 -27.81 22.01 -1.76
C LYS A 160 -28.16 22.01 -3.24
N THR A 161 -29.38 21.57 -3.54
CA THR A 161 -30.05 21.87 -4.79
C THR A 161 -30.30 23.38 -4.84
N GLN A 162 -29.67 24.10 -5.76
CA GLN A 162 -30.13 25.45 -6.11
C GLN A 162 -31.43 25.32 -6.91
N LEU A 163 -32.55 25.51 -6.21
CA LEU A 163 -33.82 25.92 -6.80
C LEU A 163 -34.04 27.40 -6.44
N GLN A 164 -34.73 28.09 -7.35
CA GLN A 164 -35.21 29.49 -7.33
C GLN A 164 -34.16 30.52 -7.78
N GLY A 165 -34.47 31.44 -8.68
CA GLY A 165 -35.74 31.82 -9.31
C GLY A 165 -35.48 33.09 -10.12
#